data_AF-A0A7W4JW76-F1
#
_entry.id   AF-A0A7W4JW76-F1
#
_cell.length_a   1.000
_cell.length_b   1.000
_cell.length_c   1.000
_cell.angle_alpha   90.00
_cell.angle_beta   90.00
_cell.angle_gamma   90.00
#
_symmetry.space_group_name_H-M   'P 1'
#
loop_
_entity.id
_entity.type
_entity.pdbx_description
1 polymer ?
#
loop_
_entity_poly.entity_id
_entity_poly.type
_entity_poly.pdbx_seq_one_letter_code
_entity_poly.pdbx_strand_id
1 'polypeptide(L)'
;MSTLSRLTFACASIILMMLSLALIAYGLLDLIASVGLSRDQGRDAVLQAVSYVVIAIAVFDVAKFFVEEEVIHTRSKKTLSEARMSLTKFITTIIIAIFIEGLVGVFEASGKYPEKIIYPAILVFCATFIVIALGIYQKLSISTEVQRKEKNIPE
;
A
#
# COMPACT_ATOMS: atom_id res chain seq x y z
N MET A 1 -29.67 -3.11 -0.98
CA MET A 1 -28.48 -2.26 -0.79
C MET A 1 -27.15 -3.04 -0.89
N SER A 2 -27.07 -4.31 -0.45
CA SER A 2 -25.80 -5.08 -0.52
C SER A 2 -25.37 -5.53 -1.92
N THR A 3 -26.28 -5.73 -2.88
CA THR A 3 -25.94 -6.11 -4.26
C THR A 3 -25.33 -4.96 -5.07
N LEU A 4 -25.82 -3.73 -4.85
CA LEU A 4 -25.30 -2.55 -5.52
C LEU A 4 -23.89 -2.21 -5.03
N SER A 5 -23.66 -2.24 -3.71
CA SER A 5 -22.32 -2.08 -3.12
C SER A 5 -21.34 -3.10 -3.70
N ARG A 6 -21.73 -4.39 -3.72
CA ARG A 6 -20.93 -5.48 -4.30
C ARG A 6 -20.56 -5.23 -5.75
N LEU A 7 -21.51 -4.82 -6.58
CA LEU A 7 -21.25 -4.54 -7.98
C LEU A 7 -20.28 -3.37 -8.14
N THR A 8 -20.48 -2.30 -7.37
CA THR A 8 -19.59 -1.13 -7.40
C THR A 8 -18.16 -1.49 -6.99
N PHE A 9 -17.98 -2.21 -5.87
CA PHE A 9 -16.65 -2.65 -5.42
C PHE A 9 -16.00 -3.64 -6.37
N ALA A 10 -16.77 -4.55 -6.99
CA ALA A 10 -16.25 -5.46 -8.01
C ALA A 10 -15.75 -4.71 -9.24
N CYS A 11 -16.55 -3.78 -9.79
CA CYS A 11 -16.14 -2.96 -10.93
C CYS A 11 -14.92 -2.10 -10.59
N ALA A 12 -14.92 -1.44 -9.43
CA ALA A 12 -13.79 -0.62 -8.98
C ALA A 12 -12.51 -1.46 -8.86
N SER A 13 -12.59 -2.65 -8.28
CA SER A 13 -11.43 -3.53 -8.10
C SER A 13 -10.87 -4.02 -9.43
N ILE A 14 -11.72 -4.36 -10.41
CA ILE A 14 -11.28 -4.74 -11.76
C ILE A 14 -10.53 -3.58 -12.41
N ILE A 15 -11.05 -2.35 -12.30
CA ILE A 15 -10.38 -1.15 -12.82
C ILE A 15 -9.03 -0.94 -12.14
N LEU A 16 -8.96 -1.03 -10.81
CA LEU A 16 -7.71 -0.89 -10.07
C LEU A 16 -6.68 -1.96 -10.47
N MET A 17 -7.09 -3.22 -10.66
CA MET A 17 -6.21 -4.28 -11.15
C MET A 17 -5.68 -3.97 -12.56
N MET A 18 -6.54 -3.51 -13.48
CA MET A 18 -6.08 -3.10 -14.81
C MET A 18 -5.10 -1.92 -14.74
N LEU A 19 -5.36 -0.94 -13.88
CA LEU A 19 -4.46 0.20 -13.67
C LEU A 19 -3.11 -0.24 -13.09
N SER A 20 -3.08 -1.18 -12.13
CA SER A 20 -1.82 -1.71 -11.60
C SER A 20 -1.00 -2.42 -12.68
N LEU A 21 -1.64 -3.21 -13.54
CA LEU A 21 -0.95 -3.87 -14.66
C LEU A 21 -0.43 -2.85 -15.67
N ALA A 22 -1.20 -1.80 -15.95
CA ALA A 22 -0.77 -0.71 -16.82
C ALA A 22 0.45 0.02 -16.24
N LEU A 23 0.48 0.33 -14.94
CA LEU A 23 1.64 0.95 -14.30
C LEU A 23 2.90 0.10 -14.43
N ILE A 24 2.81 -1.23 -14.22
CA ILE A 24 3.94 -2.15 -14.43
C ILE A 24 4.39 -2.11 -15.89
N ALA A 25 3.45 -2.17 -16.83
CA ALA A 25 3.75 -2.14 -18.26
C ALA A 25 4.45 -0.82 -18.65
N TYR A 26 3.95 0.34 -18.20
CA TYR A 26 4.57 1.63 -18.45
C TYR A 26 5.98 1.70 -17.86
N GLY A 27 6.18 1.27 -16.62
CA GLY A 27 7.51 1.25 -16.01
C GLY A 27 8.51 0.37 -16.76
N LEU A 28 8.07 -0.78 -17.28
CA LEU A 28 8.92 -1.67 -18.08
C LEU A 28 9.23 -1.08 -19.47
N LEU A 29 8.24 -0.49 -20.13
CA LEU A 29 8.41 0.13 -21.44
C LEU A 29 9.36 1.34 -21.37
N ASP A 30 9.17 2.21 -20.38
CA ASP A 30 10.04 3.38 -20.15
C ASP A 30 11.48 2.94 -19.85
N LEU A 31 11.65 1.88 -19.06
CA LEU A 31 12.96 1.31 -18.76
C LEU A 31 13.65 0.79 -20.03
N ILE A 32 12.97 -0.04 -20.83
CA ILE A 32 13.54 -0.60 -22.07
C ILE A 32 13.88 0.51 -23.06
N ALA A 33 13.03 1.52 -23.20
CA ALA A 33 13.28 2.67 -24.08
C ALA A 33 14.49 3.52 -23.62
N SER A 34 14.78 3.54 -22.32
CA SER A 34 15.87 4.33 -21.73
C SER A 34 17.20 3.57 -21.67
N VAL A 35 17.17 2.23 -21.71
CA VAL A 35 18.34 1.35 -21.74
C VAL A 35 19.00 1.45 -23.12
N GLY A 36 19.91 2.42 -23.27
CA GLY A 36 20.69 2.62 -24.49
C GLY A 36 21.08 4.07 -24.76
N LEU A 37 20.48 5.03 -24.05
CA LEU A 37 20.74 6.46 -24.27
C LEU A 37 21.97 6.95 -23.49
N SER A 38 22.00 6.79 -22.16
CA SER A 38 23.14 7.17 -21.30
C SER A 38 23.09 6.50 -19.93
N ARG A 39 24.22 6.45 -19.20
CA ARG A 39 24.32 5.80 -17.88
C ARG A 39 23.44 6.48 -16.81
N ASP A 40 23.37 7.81 -16.85
CA ASP A 40 22.55 8.58 -15.89
C ASP A 40 21.05 8.41 -16.17
N GLN A 41 20.62 8.47 -17.44
CA GLN A 41 19.23 8.21 -17.82
C GLN A 41 18.81 6.76 -17.52
N GLY A 42 19.72 5.79 -17.72
CA GLY A 42 19.47 4.41 -17.34
C GLY A 42 19.24 4.25 -15.83
N ARG A 43 20.03 4.93 -14.99
CA ARG A 43 19.83 4.93 -13.53
C ARG A 43 18.48 5.51 -13.15
N ASP A 44 18.12 6.65 -13.72
CA ASP A 44 16.86 7.32 -13.38
C ASP A 44 15.65 6.51 -13.86
N ALA A 45 15.72 5.87 -15.02
CA ALA A 45 14.68 4.98 -15.53
C ALA A 45 14.49 3.74 -14.65
N VAL A 46 15.57 3.19 -14.07
CA VAL A 46 15.46 2.09 -13.09
C VAL A 46 14.75 2.56 -11.82
N LEU A 47 15.11 3.73 -11.28
CA LEU A 47 14.46 4.28 -10.09
C LEU A 47 12.96 4.54 -10.35
N GLN A 48 12.63 5.09 -11.52
CA GLN A 48 11.24 5.34 -11.91
C GLN A 48 10.45 4.03 -12.12
N ALA A 49 11.06 3.01 -12.73
CA ALA A 49 10.45 1.69 -12.87
C ALA A 49 10.16 1.04 -11.50
N VAL A 50 11.06 1.20 -10.51
CA VAL A 50 10.81 0.76 -9.13
C VAL A 50 9.59 1.46 -8.55
N SER A 51 9.47 2.78 -8.69
CA SER A 51 8.28 3.53 -8.23
C SER A 51 6.99 3.03 -8.90
N TYR A 52 6.97 2.84 -10.22
CA TYR A 52 5.79 2.30 -10.91
C TYR A 52 5.38 0.92 -10.40
N VAL A 53 6.34 0.02 -10.20
CA VAL A 53 6.07 -1.34 -9.69
C VAL A 53 5.55 -1.29 -8.26
N VAL A 54 6.12 -0.46 -7.39
CA VAL A 54 5.68 -0.33 -5.99
C VAL A 54 4.26 0.22 -5.90
N ILE A 55 3.96 1.27 -6.66
CA ILE A 55 2.61 1.84 -6.73
C ILE A 55 1.64 0.79 -7.27
N ALA A 56 2.01 0.06 -8.32
CA ALA A 56 1.18 -1.00 -8.88
C ALA A 56 0.86 -2.10 -7.86
N ILE A 57 1.87 -2.59 -7.11
CA ILE A 57 1.66 -3.61 -6.07
C ILE A 57 0.72 -3.07 -4.98
N ALA A 58 0.90 -1.83 -4.54
CA ALA A 58 0.03 -1.21 -3.53
C ALA A 58 -1.42 -1.10 -4.02
N VAL A 59 -1.63 -0.65 -5.26
CA VAL A 59 -2.96 -0.56 -5.89
C VAL A 59 -3.59 -1.94 -6.07
N PHE A 60 -2.80 -2.94 -6.46
CA PHE A 60 -3.27 -4.31 -6.62
C PHE A 60 -3.72 -4.92 -5.29
N ASP A 61 -2.94 -4.71 -4.21
CA ASP A 61 -3.29 -5.15 -2.86
C ASP A 61 -4.59 -4.49 -2.37
N VAL A 62 -4.82 -3.22 -2.69
CA VAL A 62 -6.08 -2.51 -2.38
C VAL A 62 -7.26 -3.12 -3.14
N ALA A 63 -7.07 -3.37 -4.44
CA ALA A 63 -8.11 -3.99 -5.27
C ALA A 63 -8.46 -5.40 -4.76
N LYS A 64 -7.44 -6.18 -4.40
CA LYS A 64 -7.61 -7.51 -3.83
C LYS A 64 -8.36 -7.45 -2.49
N PHE A 65 -8.02 -6.51 -1.62
CA PHE A 65 -8.72 -6.30 -0.35
C PHE A 65 -10.21 -6.01 -0.56
N PHE A 66 -10.58 -5.14 -1.51
CA PHE A 66 -11.99 -4.86 -1.83
C PHE A 66 -12.72 -6.09 -2.39
N VAL A 67 -12.08 -6.87 -3.26
CA VAL A 67 -12.67 -8.12 -3.75
C VAL A 67 -12.88 -9.11 -2.59
N GLU A 68 -11.88 -9.28 -1.73
CA GLU A 68 -11.95 -10.23 -0.62
C GLU A 68 -13.01 -9.83 0.42
N GLU A 69 -13.03 -8.56 0.84
CA GLU A 69 -13.92 -8.05 1.89
C GLU A 69 -15.35 -7.79 1.41
N GLU A 70 -15.53 -7.12 0.27
CA GLU A 70 -16.87 -6.66 -0.16
C GLU A 70 -17.52 -7.62 -1.16
N VAL A 71 -16.75 -8.28 -2.03
CA VAL A 71 -17.30 -9.11 -3.12
C VAL A 71 -17.42 -10.59 -2.71
N ILE A 72 -16.38 -11.17 -2.10
CA ILE A 72 -16.29 -12.61 -1.80
C ILE A 72 -16.83 -12.93 -0.39
N HIS A 73 -16.36 -12.24 0.65
CA HIS A 73 -16.74 -12.57 2.03
C HIS A 73 -18.08 -11.97 2.43
N THR A 74 -19.16 -12.57 1.94
CA THR A 74 -20.51 -12.27 2.42
C THR A 74 -20.79 -13.09 3.69
N ARG A 75 -20.85 -12.43 4.85
CA ARG A 75 -21.66 -12.87 6.02
C ARG A 75 -21.24 -14.15 6.76
N SER A 76 -19.99 -14.59 6.72
CA SER A 76 -19.45 -15.30 7.89
C SER A 76 -19.08 -14.22 8.90
N LYS A 77 -19.49 -14.33 10.17
CA LYS A 77 -19.12 -13.36 11.20
C LYS A 77 -17.60 -13.38 11.33
N LYS A 78 -16.89 -12.53 10.59
CA LYS A 78 -15.46 -12.34 10.82
C LYS A 78 -15.32 -11.95 12.28
N THR A 79 -14.48 -12.67 12.99
CA THR A 79 -14.18 -12.27 14.37
C THR A 79 -13.56 -10.88 14.32
N LEU A 80 -13.71 -10.10 15.38
CA LEU A 80 -13.07 -8.78 15.46
C LEU A 80 -11.56 -8.88 15.22
N SER A 81 -10.95 -10.02 15.57
CA SER A 81 -9.55 -10.34 15.28
C SER A 81 -9.23 -10.43 13.79
N GLU A 82 -10.04 -11.13 13.00
CA GLU A 82 -9.82 -11.29 11.56
C GLU A 82 -9.95 -9.96 10.80
N ALA A 83 -10.97 -9.15 11.14
CA ALA A 83 -11.16 -7.83 10.54
C ALA A 83 -9.95 -6.90 10.79
N ARG A 84 -9.41 -6.93 12.02
CA ARG A 84 -8.21 -6.15 12.35
C ARG A 84 -6.96 -6.65 11.69
N MET A 85 -6.79 -7.98 11.56
CA MET A 85 -5.64 -8.56 10.86
C MET A 85 -5.63 -8.12 9.40
N SER A 86 -6.79 -8.16 8.74
CA SER A 86 -6.97 -7.70 7.37
C SER A 86 -6.64 -6.20 7.22
N LEU A 87 -7.21 -5.36 8.10
CA LEU A 87 -6.91 -3.92 8.12
C LEU A 87 -5.42 -3.63 8.39
N THR A 88 -4.81 -4.34 9.34
CA THR A 88 -3.39 -4.17 9.66
C THR A 88 -2.52 -4.52 8.48
N LYS A 89 -2.84 -5.62 7.76
CA LYS A 89 -2.12 -6.02 6.56
C LYS A 89 -2.24 -4.96 5.46
N PHE A 90 -3.45 -4.44 5.24
CA PHE A 90 -3.71 -3.38 4.27
C PHE A 90 -2.90 -2.11 4.57
N ILE A 91 -2.96 -1.61 5.81
CA ILE A 91 -2.18 -0.43 6.23
C ILE A 91 -0.67 -0.70 6.12
N THR A 92 -0.22 -1.90 6.47
CA THR A 92 1.20 -2.28 6.36
C THR A 92 1.69 -2.22 4.91
N THR A 93 0.93 -2.70 3.92
CA THR A 93 1.28 -2.57 2.50
C THR A 93 1.45 -1.10 2.11
N ILE A 94 0.53 -0.22 2.54
CA ILE A 94 0.59 1.22 2.24
C ILE A 94 1.86 1.84 2.84
N ILE A 95 2.17 1.53 4.11
CA ILE A 95 3.39 2.00 4.77
C ILE A 95 4.65 1.58 4.00
N ILE A 96 4.72 0.31 3.56
CA ILE A 96 5.86 -0.20 2.78
C ILE A 96 6.01 0.60 1.48
N ALA A 97 4.91 0.88 0.77
CA ALA A 97 4.95 1.67 -0.44
C ALA A 97 5.46 3.10 -0.20
N ILE A 98 4.99 3.77 0.86
CA ILE A 98 5.47 5.10 1.24
C ILE A 98 6.96 5.07 1.59
N PHE A 99 7.44 4.05 2.32
CA PHE A 99 8.88 3.93 2.62
C PHE A 99 9.71 3.79 1.35
N ILE A 100 9.30 2.92 0.42
CA ILE A 100 10.04 2.72 -0.82
C ILE A 100 10.05 4.00 -1.66
N GLU A 101 8.90 4.68 -1.78
CA GLU A 101 8.81 5.96 -2.51
C GLU A 101 9.71 7.03 -1.87
N GLY A 102 9.75 7.10 -0.55
CA GLY A 102 10.65 7.98 0.19
C GLY A 102 12.12 7.66 -0.05
N LEU A 103 12.50 6.38 -0.05
CA LEU A 103 13.87 5.95 -0.33
C LEU A 103 14.28 6.25 -1.77
N VAL A 104 13.43 5.94 -2.75
CA VAL A 104 13.65 6.26 -4.16
C VAL A 104 13.85 7.78 -4.32
N GLY A 105 12.98 8.58 -3.70
CA GLY A 105 13.11 10.03 -3.69
C GLY A 105 14.40 10.54 -3.05
N VAL A 106 14.86 9.92 -1.96
CA VAL A 106 16.16 10.27 -1.34
C VAL A 106 17.31 9.97 -2.31
N PHE A 107 17.30 8.82 -2.98
CA PHE A 107 18.33 8.47 -3.97
C PHE A 107 18.33 9.45 -5.15
N GLU A 108 17.15 9.82 -5.66
CA GLU A 108 17.03 10.76 -6.78
C GLU A 108 17.49 12.17 -6.39
N ALA A 109 17.05 12.67 -5.24
CA ALA A 109 17.45 13.98 -4.74
C ALA A 109 18.96 14.04 -4.45
N SER A 110 19.53 13.00 -3.83
CA SER A 110 20.97 12.96 -3.53
C SER A 110 21.83 12.97 -4.79
N GLY A 111 21.33 12.43 -5.90
CA GLY A 111 22.05 12.33 -7.16
C GLY A 111 21.99 13.58 -8.04
N LYS A 112 20.93 14.39 -7.96
CA LYS A 112 20.69 15.51 -8.89
C LYS A 112 20.42 16.85 -8.23
N TYR A 113 19.65 16.85 -7.14
CA TYR A 113 19.11 18.05 -6.49
C TYR A 113 19.18 17.90 -4.97
N PRO A 114 20.38 18.00 -4.36
CA PRO A 114 20.55 17.81 -2.92
C PRO A 114 19.65 18.73 -2.08
N GLU A 115 19.29 19.91 -2.60
CA GLU A 115 18.37 20.86 -1.98
C GLU A 115 16.94 20.32 -1.83
N LYS A 116 16.55 19.30 -2.61
CA LYS A 116 15.22 18.68 -2.57
C LYS A 116 15.14 17.45 -1.65
N ILE A 117 16.23 17.06 -0.99
CA ILE A 117 16.28 15.86 -0.14
C ILE A 117 15.32 15.91 1.04
N ILE A 118 14.89 17.11 1.44
CA ILE A 118 13.98 17.32 2.57
C ILE A 118 12.59 16.73 2.36
N TYR A 119 12.05 16.76 1.12
CA TYR A 119 10.71 16.24 0.85
C TYR A 119 10.63 14.72 1.01
N PRO A 120 11.51 13.92 0.36
CA PRO A 120 11.59 12.48 0.60
C PRO A 120 11.88 12.13 2.07
N ALA A 121 12.74 12.91 2.75
CA ALA A 121 13.03 12.69 4.17
C ALA A 121 11.79 12.88 5.06
N ILE A 122 10.99 13.93 4.82
CA ILE A 122 9.71 14.14 5.52
C ILE A 122 8.73 13.00 5.23
N LEU A 123 8.69 12.50 3.99
CA LEU A 123 7.82 11.39 3.60
C LEU A 123 8.18 10.10 4.37
N VAL A 124 9.47 9.78 4.49
CA VAL A 124 9.97 8.67 5.32
C VAL A 124 9.63 8.89 6.80
N PHE A 125 9.81 10.11 7.30
CA PHE A 125 9.47 10.45 8.69
C PHE A 125 7.98 10.24 8.98
N CYS A 126 7.10 10.71 8.09
CA CYS A 126 5.66 10.47 8.17
C CYS A 126 5.33 8.97 8.16
N ALA A 127 5.98 8.18 7.30
CA ALA A 127 5.80 6.72 7.29
C ALA A 127 6.16 6.09 8.64
N THR A 128 7.26 6.52 9.27
CA THR A 128 7.62 6.09 10.63
C THR A 128 6.55 6.44 11.66
N PHE A 129 5.95 7.62 11.58
CA PHE A 129 4.83 7.99 12.46
C PHE A 129 3.60 7.09 12.25
N ILE A 130 3.28 6.73 11.00
CA ILE A 130 2.18 5.81 10.70
C ILE A 130 2.47 4.42 11.31
N VAL A 131 3.71 3.93 11.25
CA VAL A 131 4.11 2.68 11.92
C VAL A 131 3.89 2.75 13.43
N ILE A 132 4.33 3.84 14.07
CA ILE A 132 4.15 4.04 15.52
C ILE A 132 2.67 4.07 15.88
N ALA A 133 1.86 4.83 15.13
CA ALA A 133 0.42 4.91 15.32
C ALA A 133 -0.26 3.54 15.15
N LEU A 134 0.15 2.77 14.14
CA LEU A 134 -0.34 1.40 13.91
C LEU A 134 0.05 0.48 15.08
N GLY A 135 1.27 0.59 15.62
CA GLY A 135 1.70 -0.17 16.79
C GLY A 135 0.89 0.17 18.05
N ILE A 136 0.58 1.44 18.27
CA ILE A 136 -0.29 1.90 19.35
C ILE A 136 -1.72 1.35 19.16
N TYR A 137 -2.27 1.45 17.95
CA TYR A 137 -3.60 0.93 17.61
C TYR A 137 -3.70 -0.58 17.88
N GLN A 138 -2.70 -1.37 17.47
CA GLN A 138 -2.66 -2.81 17.73
C GLN A 138 -2.63 -3.11 19.24
N LYS A 139 -1.78 -2.42 20.00
CA LYS A 139 -1.68 -2.61 21.46
C LYS A 139 -3.01 -2.31 22.16
N LEU A 140 -3.63 -1.18 21.83
CA LEU A 140 -4.92 -0.78 22.41
C LEU A 140 -6.01 -1.78 22.03
N SER A 141 -6.05 -2.21 20.78
CA SER A 141 -7.10 -3.11 20.32
C SER A 141 -7.00 -4.52 20.91
N ILE A 142 -5.80 -5.05 21.14
CA ILE A 142 -5.61 -6.34 21.82
C ILE A 142 -6.01 -6.23 23.31
N SER A 143 -5.65 -5.11 23.96
CA SER A 143 -5.96 -4.87 25.37
C SER A 143 -7.47 -4.93 25.64
N THR A 144 -8.28 -4.40 24.73
CA THR A 144 -9.76 -4.42 24.84
C THR A 144 -10.33 -5.82 24.72
N GLU A 145 -9.76 -6.70 23.90
CA GLU A 145 -10.23 -8.08 23.75
C GLU A 145 -9.89 -8.96 24.93
N VAL A 146 -8.67 -8.82 25.48
CA VAL A 146 -8.25 -9.54 26.69
C VAL A 146 -9.20 -9.19 27.84
N GLN A 147 -9.47 -7.90 28.06
CA GLN A 147 -10.41 -7.45 29.07
C GLN A 147 -11.86 -7.92 28.81
N ARG A 148 -12.31 -8.00 27.55
CA ARG A 148 -13.65 -8.50 27.21
C ARG A 148 -13.79 -10.00 27.47
N LYS A 149 -12.75 -10.79 27.18
CA LYS A 149 -12.69 -12.23 27.50
C LYS A 149 -12.68 -12.47 29.02
N GLU A 150 -11.91 -11.69 29.78
CA GLU A 150 -11.92 -11.75 31.25
C GLU A 150 -13.30 -11.41 31.85
N LYS A 151 -14.06 -10.54 31.17
CA LYS A 151 -15.40 -10.11 31.60
C LYS A 151 -16.55 -10.98 31.05
N ASN A 152 -16.25 -12.06 30.34
CA ASN A 152 -17.20 -13.03 29.79
C ASN A 152 -18.34 -12.41 28.93
N ILE A 153 -18.04 -11.34 28.19
CA ILE A 153 -19.04 -10.66 27.35
C ILE A 153 -19.08 -11.35 25.97
N PRO A 154 -20.22 -11.93 25.53
CA PRO A 154 -20.32 -12.65 24.25
C PRO A 154 -20.09 -11.73 23.04
N GLU A 155 -19.63 -12.31 21.91
CA GLU A 155 -19.27 -11.62 20.65
C GLU A 155 -20.43 -10.85 20.00
#